data_AF-A0A1M6P7X8-F1
#
_entry.id   AF-A0A1M6P7X8-F1
#
_cell.length_a   1.000
_cell.length_b   1.000
_cell.length_c   1.000
_cell.angle_alpha   90.00
_cell.angle_beta   90.00
_cell.angle_gamma   90.00
#
_symmetry.space_group_name_H-M   'P 1'
#
loop_
_entity.id
_entity.type
_entity.pdbx_description
1 polymer ?
#
loop_
_entity_poly.entity_id
_entity_poly.type
_entity_poly.pdbx_seq_one_letter_code
_entity_poly.pdbx_strand_id
1 'polypeptide(L)'
;MVYIIMAFLTGCIVILSLVINSKLAIEIGTLQGALINYVVGLLFSILVLLFNYKHIDTTIKAFSDIPLWIYLGGFIGVMVILINNNAIPKVGAVYSTLLIFMGQLSMGVAIDFLIGNSISTGKIVGGLLILAGMLYNFHIDKKNLISLSISQQTNQ
;
A
#
# COMPACT_ATOMS: atom_id res chain seq x y z
N MET A 1 18.49 -7.01 12.58
CA MET A 1 18.83 -7.01 11.14
C MET A 1 17.84 -7.80 10.29
N VAL A 2 17.51 -9.05 10.65
CA VAL A 2 16.51 -9.85 9.91
C VAL A 2 15.16 -9.12 9.72
N TYR A 3 14.61 -8.51 10.78
CA TYR A 3 13.35 -7.73 10.68
C TYR A 3 13.40 -6.52 9.74
N ILE A 4 14.57 -5.87 9.62
CA ILE A 4 14.75 -4.72 8.72
C ILE A 4 14.73 -5.22 7.26
N ILE A 5 15.40 -6.34 7.00
CA ILE A 5 15.40 -6.98 5.67
C ILE A 5 13.98 -7.42 5.31
N MET A 6 13.25 -8.02 6.24
CA MET A 6 11.85 -8.40 6.02
C MET A 6 10.98 -7.17 5.69
N ALA A 7 11.10 -6.08 6.45
CA ALA A 7 10.35 -4.86 6.19
C ALA A 7 10.65 -4.27 4.79
N PHE A 8 11.93 -4.29 4.37
CA PHE A 8 12.32 -3.87 3.04
C PHE A 8 11.72 -4.77 1.95
N LEU A 9 11.79 -6.09 2.11
CA LEU A 9 11.20 -7.05 1.17
C LEU A 9 9.67 -6.91 1.10
N THR A 10 9.01 -6.63 2.23
CA THR A 10 7.58 -6.32 2.25
C THR A 10 7.28 -5.12 1.35
N GLY A 11 8.08 -4.06 1.42
CA GLY A 11 7.93 -2.90 0.52
C GLY A 11 7.98 -3.29 -0.96
N CYS A 12 8.95 -4.11 -1.36
CA CYS A 12 9.07 -4.60 -2.74
C CYS A 12 7.83 -5.42 -3.17
N ILE A 13 7.39 -6.35 -2.31
CA ILE A 13 6.24 -7.23 -2.59
C ILE A 13 4.95 -6.43 -2.67
N VAL A 14 4.76 -5.43 -1.80
CA VAL A 14 3.59 -4.56 -1.80
C VAL A 14 3.47 -3.84 -3.13
N ILE A 15 4.53 -3.21 -3.62
CA ILE A 15 4.47 -2.49 -4.91
C ILE A 15 4.21 -3.44 -6.07
N LEU A 16 4.85 -4.62 -6.08
CA LEU A 16 4.59 -5.63 -7.10
C LEU A 16 3.11 -6.06 -7.11
N SER A 17 2.55 -6.36 -5.94
CA SER A 17 1.14 -6.71 -5.77
C SER A 17 0.22 -5.60 -6.28
N LEU A 18 0.49 -4.35 -5.89
CA LEU A 18 -0.31 -3.20 -6.31
C LEU A 18 -0.32 -3.01 -7.83
N VAL A 19 0.83 -3.15 -8.49
CA VAL A 19 0.94 -3.03 -9.95
C VAL A 19 0.22 -4.18 -10.67
N ILE A 20 0.40 -5.42 -10.22
CA ILE A 20 -0.27 -6.59 -10.80
C ILE A 20 -1.79 -6.46 -10.64
N ASN A 21 -2.26 -6.11 -9.45
CA ASN A 21 -3.69 -5.94 -9.16
C ASN A 21 -4.32 -4.81 -9.98
N SER A 22 -3.61 -3.70 -10.14
CA SER A 22 -4.08 -2.58 -10.94
C SER A 22 -4.15 -2.93 -12.42
N LYS A 23 -3.18 -3.70 -12.93
CA LYS A 23 -3.24 -4.20 -14.32
C LYS A 23 -4.42 -5.13 -14.52
N LEU A 24 -4.65 -6.08 -13.61
CA LEU A 24 -5.82 -6.96 -13.69
C LEU A 24 -7.12 -6.15 -13.67
N ALA A 25 -7.23 -5.15 -12.80
CA ALA A 25 -8.39 -4.28 -12.72
C ALA A 25 -8.67 -3.47 -13.99
N ILE A 26 -7.64 -3.14 -14.79
CA ILE A 26 -7.81 -2.50 -16.10
C ILE A 26 -8.46 -3.46 -17.09
N GLU A 27 -8.05 -4.74 -17.07
CA GLU A 27 -8.52 -5.76 -18.01
C GLU A 27 -9.97 -6.20 -17.74
N ILE A 28 -10.32 -6.41 -16.47
CA ILE A 28 -11.60 -7.05 -16.09
C ILE A 28 -12.53 -6.16 -15.24
N GLY A 29 -12.10 -4.93 -14.93
CA GLY A 29 -12.84 -4.00 -14.08
C GLY A 29 -12.35 -3.98 -12.63
N THR A 30 -12.50 -2.83 -11.96
CA THR A 30 -11.96 -2.60 -10.61
C THR A 30 -12.56 -3.51 -9.54
N LEU A 31 -13.88 -3.72 -9.55
CA LEU A 31 -14.57 -4.57 -8.58
C LEU A 31 -14.20 -6.04 -8.78
N GLN A 32 -14.16 -6.50 -10.03
CA GLN A 32 -13.78 -7.86 -10.40
C GLN A 32 -12.31 -8.14 -10.05
N GLY A 33 -11.42 -7.21 -10.37
CA GLY A 33 -10.00 -7.30 -10.00
C GLY A 33 -9.79 -7.36 -8.49
N ALA A 34 -10.54 -6.57 -7.71
CA ALA A 34 -10.51 -6.63 -6.25
C ALA A 34 -11.03 -7.98 -5.73
N LEU A 35 -12.14 -8.49 -6.28
CA LEU A 35 -12.67 -9.80 -5.92
C LEU A 35 -11.65 -10.92 -6.17
N ILE A 36 -11.03 -10.96 -7.36
CA ILE A 36 -10.01 -11.97 -7.68
C ILE A 36 -8.81 -11.86 -6.74
N ASN A 37 -8.33 -10.64 -6.43
CA ASN A 37 -7.26 -10.45 -5.47
C ASN A 37 -7.59 -11.09 -4.10
N TYR A 38 -8.81 -10.87 -3.60
CA TYR A 38 -9.24 -11.45 -2.32
C TYR A 38 -9.45 -12.95 -2.36
N VAL A 39 -10.00 -13.49 -3.45
CA VAL A 39 -10.15 -14.94 -3.62
C VAL A 39 -8.78 -15.64 -3.65
N VAL A 40 -7.84 -15.12 -4.44
CA VAL A 40 -6.48 -15.68 -4.51
C VAL A 40 -5.76 -15.54 -3.17
N GLY A 41 -5.88 -14.38 -2.51
CA GLY A 41 -5.32 -14.16 -1.17
C GLY A 41 -5.88 -15.11 -0.12
N LEU A 42 -7.20 -15.38 -0.15
CA LEU A 42 -7.86 -16.33 0.74
C LEU A 42 -7.35 -17.76 0.50
N LEU A 43 -7.29 -18.20 -0.76
CA LEU A 43 -6.77 -19.53 -1.11
C LEU A 43 -5.34 -19.73 -0.61
N PHE A 44 -4.47 -18.73 -0.79
CA PHE A 44 -3.09 -18.80 -0.32
C PHE A 44 -3.00 -18.77 1.21
N SER A 45 -3.86 -17.99 1.88
CA SER A 45 -3.95 -17.96 3.34
C SER A 45 -4.37 -19.31 3.92
N ILE A 46 -5.36 -19.98 3.29
CA ILE A 46 -5.77 -21.34 3.66
C ILE A 46 -4.62 -22.33 3.45
N LEU A 47 -3.89 -22.23 2.33
CA LEU A 47 -2.74 -23.09 2.07
C LEU A 47 -1.66 -22.94 3.16
N VAL A 48 -1.31 -21.70 3.52
CA VAL A 48 -0.36 -21.41 4.61
C VAL A 48 -0.86 -21.95 5.95
N LEU A 49 -2.16 -21.82 6.23
CA LEU A 49 -2.79 -22.38 7.43
C LEU A 49 -2.62 -23.91 7.49
N LEU A 50 -2.90 -24.61 6.38
CA LEU A 50 -2.77 -26.07 6.31
C LEU A 50 -1.34 -26.55 6.52
N PHE A 51 -0.34 -25.84 5.95
CA PHE A 51 1.07 -26.17 6.15
C PHE A 51 1.56 -25.93 7.58
N ASN A 52 0.93 -24.99 8.31
CA ASN A 52 1.32 -24.64 9.67
C ASN A 52 0.36 -25.16 10.75
N TYR A 53 -0.60 -26.01 10.40
CA TYR A 53 -1.71 -26.43 11.27
C TYR A 53 -1.26 -26.94 12.65
N LYS A 54 -0.12 -27.63 12.73
CA LYS A 54 0.42 -28.18 13.99
C LYS A 54 0.84 -27.12 15.01
N HIS A 55 1.00 -25.86 14.59
CA HIS A 55 1.44 -24.75 15.43
C HIS A 55 0.32 -23.75 15.74
N ILE A 56 -0.93 -24.08 15.40
CA ILE A 56 -2.06 -23.14 15.50
C ILE A 56 -3.05 -23.65 16.54
N ASP A 57 -3.36 -22.81 17.52
CA ASP A 57 -4.49 -23.03 18.42
C ASP A 57 -5.79 -22.72 17.67
N THR A 58 -6.53 -23.76 17.30
CA THR A 58 -7.79 -23.67 16.56
C THR A 58 -9.02 -23.66 17.48
N THR A 59 -8.82 -23.50 18.79
CA THR A 59 -9.93 -23.50 19.75
C THR A 59 -10.86 -22.31 19.49
N ILE A 60 -12.17 -22.55 19.38
CA ILE A 60 -13.20 -21.51 19.14
C ILE A 60 -13.14 -20.38 20.18
N LYS A 61 -12.70 -20.66 21.41
CA LYS A 61 -12.47 -19.66 22.46
C LYS A 61 -11.47 -18.57 22.03
N ALA A 62 -10.47 -18.91 21.21
CA ALA A 62 -9.49 -17.94 20.70
C ALA A 62 -10.14 -16.81 19.89
N PHE A 63 -11.34 -17.01 19.35
CA PHE A 63 -12.07 -16.01 18.56
C PHE A 63 -13.15 -15.27 19.36
N SER A 64 -13.69 -15.88 20.43
CA SER A 64 -14.82 -15.32 21.18
C SER A 64 -14.46 -14.11 22.04
N ASP A 65 -13.19 -13.98 22.43
CA ASP A 65 -12.72 -12.89 23.31
C ASP A 65 -12.13 -11.72 22.52
N ILE A 66 -12.06 -11.81 21.18
CA ILE A 66 -11.47 -10.78 20.32
C ILE A 66 -12.55 -9.77 19.92
N PRO A 67 -12.31 -8.46 20.13
CA PRO A 67 -13.28 -7.45 19.77
C PRO A 67 -13.56 -7.35 18.26
N LEU A 68 -14.84 -7.12 17.90
CA LEU A 68 -15.32 -7.16 16.51
C LEU A 68 -14.61 -6.18 15.57
N TRP A 69 -14.17 -5.01 16.05
CA TRP A 69 -13.52 -4.01 15.19
C TRP A 69 -12.17 -4.49 14.63
N ILE A 70 -11.50 -5.45 15.29
CA ILE A 70 -10.22 -6.00 14.83
C ILE A 70 -10.41 -6.76 13.51
N TYR A 71 -11.59 -7.38 13.30
CA TYR A 71 -11.91 -8.08 12.06
C TYR A 71 -12.20 -7.16 10.87
N LEU A 72 -12.36 -5.85 11.10
CA LEU A 72 -12.56 -4.87 10.01
C LEU A 72 -11.29 -4.64 9.17
N GLY A 73 -10.14 -5.21 9.55
CA GLY A 73 -8.92 -5.14 8.75
C GLY A 73 -9.11 -5.64 7.32
N GLY A 74 -9.88 -6.72 7.13
CA GLY A 74 -10.21 -7.23 5.78
C GLY A 74 -11.03 -6.25 4.95
N PHE A 75 -12.01 -5.58 5.57
CA PHE A 75 -12.81 -4.55 4.92
C PHE A 75 -11.97 -3.33 4.50
N ILE A 76 -11.09 -2.85 5.40
CA ILE A 76 -10.15 -1.77 5.08
C ILE A 76 -9.24 -2.18 3.93
N GLY A 77 -8.76 -3.41 3.92
CA GLY A 77 -7.96 -3.94 2.82
C GLY A 77 -8.69 -3.90 1.48
N VAL A 78 -10.00 -4.19 1.44
CA VAL A 78 -10.79 -4.14 0.19
C VAL A 78 -10.79 -2.72 -0.35
N MET A 79 -11.00 -1.73 0.53
CA MET A 79 -10.95 -0.31 0.17
C MET A 79 -9.57 0.10 -0.38
N VAL A 80 -8.49 -0.36 0.26
CA VAL A 80 -7.12 -0.11 -0.21
C VAL A 80 -6.93 -0.60 -1.64
N ILE A 81 -7.36 -1.84 -1.95
CA ILE A 81 -7.21 -2.39 -3.30
C ILE A 81 -8.08 -1.64 -4.31
N LEU A 82 -9.33 -1.29 -3.97
CA LEU A 82 -10.20 -0.52 -4.87
C LEU A 82 -9.63 0.87 -5.19
N ILE A 83 -9.11 1.57 -4.19
CA ILE A 83 -8.47 2.88 -4.37
C ILE A 83 -7.22 2.73 -5.24
N ASN A 84 -6.36 1.77 -4.94
CA ASN A 84 -5.11 1.58 -5.68
C ASN A 84 -5.33 1.16 -7.14
N ASN A 85 -6.28 0.25 -7.39
CA ASN A 85 -6.66 -0.17 -8.73
C ASN A 85 -7.13 1.00 -9.61
N ASN A 86 -7.66 2.07 -9.00
CA ASN A 86 -8.03 3.29 -9.71
C ASN A 86 -6.91 4.33 -9.78
N ALA A 87 -6.15 4.50 -8.69
CA ALA A 87 -5.13 5.53 -8.55
C ALA A 87 -3.89 5.20 -9.38
N ILE A 88 -3.38 3.97 -9.29
CA ILE A 88 -2.10 3.58 -9.89
C ILE A 88 -2.08 3.72 -11.40
N PRO A 89 -3.12 3.29 -12.16
CA PRO A 89 -3.13 3.47 -13.61
C PRO A 89 -3.14 4.94 -14.05
N LYS A 90 -3.74 5.82 -13.24
CA LYS A 90 -3.92 7.25 -13.57
C LYS A 90 -2.73 8.12 -13.13
N VAL A 91 -2.18 7.82 -11.97
CA VAL A 91 -1.11 8.61 -11.33
C VAL A 91 0.27 8.04 -11.66
N GLY A 92 0.36 6.77 -12.07
CA GLY A 92 1.61 6.06 -12.31
C GLY A 92 2.16 5.44 -11.01
N ALA A 93 2.88 4.33 -11.16
CA ALA A 93 3.33 3.51 -10.03
C ALA A 93 4.26 4.25 -9.06
N VAL A 94 5.21 5.04 -9.59
CA VAL A 94 6.19 5.78 -8.78
C VAL A 94 5.49 6.84 -7.90
N TYR A 95 4.70 7.73 -8.49
CA TYR A 95 4.00 8.77 -7.72
C TYR A 95 2.94 8.21 -6.78
N SER A 96 2.24 7.15 -7.19
CA SER A 96 1.27 6.49 -6.31
C SER A 96 1.97 5.90 -5.09
N THR A 97 3.10 5.23 -5.27
CA THR A 97 3.91 4.68 -4.18
C THR A 97 4.35 5.78 -3.22
N LEU A 98 4.81 6.90 -3.75
CA LEU A 98 5.27 8.03 -2.96
C LEU A 98 4.11 8.65 -2.14
N LEU A 99 2.94 8.89 -2.76
CA LEU A 99 1.73 9.36 -2.06
C LEU A 99 1.26 8.37 -0.98
N ILE A 100 1.29 7.06 -1.27
CA ILE A 100 0.94 6.01 -0.32
C ILE A 100 1.89 6.06 0.89
N PHE A 101 3.20 6.19 0.67
CA PHE A 101 4.16 6.33 1.77
C PHE A 101 3.92 7.59 2.60
N MET A 102 3.60 8.73 1.98
CA MET A 102 3.22 9.93 2.73
C MET A 102 2.02 9.68 3.65
N GLY A 103 0.98 9.02 3.13
CA GLY A 103 -0.22 8.68 3.88
C GLY A 103 0.07 7.72 5.04
N GLN A 104 0.89 6.69 4.80
CA GLN A 104 1.32 5.73 5.81
C GLN A 104 2.13 6.39 6.93
N LEU A 105 3.08 7.27 6.59
CA LEU A 105 3.86 8.02 7.57
C LEU A 105 2.98 8.95 8.41
N SER A 106 2.08 9.70 7.76
CA SER A 106 1.17 10.63 8.43
C SER A 106 0.23 9.91 9.38
N MET A 107 -0.38 8.80 8.94
CA MET A 107 -1.24 7.97 9.79
C MET A 107 -0.45 7.32 10.93
N GLY A 108 0.79 6.87 10.69
CA GLY A 108 1.65 6.32 11.73
C GLY A 108 1.92 7.33 12.86
N VAL A 109 2.22 8.58 12.52
CA VAL A 109 2.38 9.67 13.49
C VAL A 109 1.06 9.97 14.22
N ALA A 110 -0.07 9.98 13.51
CA ALA A 110 -1.38 10.20 14.11
C ALA A 110 -1.74 9.09 15.13
N ILE A 111 -1.46 7.83 14.79
CA ILE A 111 -1.69 6.69 15.69
C ILE A 111 -0.78 6.79 16.93
N ASP A 112 0.52 7.10 16.73
CA ASP A 112 1.44 7.31 17.85
C ASP A 112 0.92 8.40 18.81
N PHE A 113 0.43 9.51 18.27
CA PHE A 113 -0.17 10.58 19.05
C PHE A 113 -1.44 10.13 19.81
N LEU A 114 -2.36 9.44 19.14
CA LEU A 114 -3.64 8.99 19.71
C LEU A 114 -3.45 7.98 20.85
N ILE A 115 -2.40 7.15 20.79
CA ILE A 115 -2.08 6.17 21.84
C ILE A 115 -1.28 6.81 22.99
N GLY A 116 -0.92 8.09 22.87
CA GLY A 116 -0.19 8.84 23.90
C GLY A 116 1.33 8.62 23.87
N ASN A 117 1.88 8.07 22.78
CA ASN A 117 3.32 7.94 22.61
C ASN A 117 3.95 9.32 22.33
N SER A 118 5.15 9.54 22.86
CA SER A 118 5.92 10.75 22.55
C SER A 118 6.30 10.77 21.07
N ILE A 119 5.80 11.76 20.33
CA ILE A 119 6.17 11.95 18.93
C ILE A 119 7.63 12.43 18.89
N SER A 120 8.53 11.56 18.43
CA SER A 120 9.92 11.96 18.21
C SER A 120 9.99 13.03 17.12
N THR A 121 10.65 14.15 17.42
CA THR A 121 10.91 15.23 16.47
C THR A 121 11.61 14.71 15.21
N GLY A 122 12.44 13.67 15.34
CA GLY A 122 13.11 13.02 14.21
C GLY A 122 12.15 12.37 13.21
N LYS A 123 11.01 11.80 13.66
CA LYS A 123 9.97 11.24 12.78
C LYS A 123 9.31 12.34 11.94
N ILE A 124 9.04 13.48 12.57
CA ILE A 124 8.43 14.64 11.91
C ILE A 124 9.41 15.22 10.88
N VAL A 125 10.66 15.47 11.29
CA VAL A 125 11.69 16.04 10.40
C VAL A 125 11.99 15.10 9.24
N GLY A 126 12.18 13.80 9.51
CA GLY A 126 12.41 12.81 8.46
C GLY A 126 11.22 12.69 7.50
N GLY A 127 10.00 12.71 8.03
CA GLY A 127 8.77 12.75 7.23
C GLY A 127 8.73 13.97 6.31
N LEU A 128 8.96 15.17 6.85
CA LEU A 128 9.02 16.42 6.07
C LEU A 128 10.10 16.38 4.98
N LEU A 129 11.24 15.75 5.26
CA LEU A 129 12.34 15.64 4.29
C LEU A 129 11.96 14.72 3.12
N ILE A 130 11.28 13.60 3.40
CA ILE A 130 10.70 12.71 2.37
C ILE A 130 9.63 13.46 1.56
N LEU A 131 8.73 14.19 2.24
CA LEU A 131 7.68 15.00 1.61
C LEU A 131 8.29 16.03 0.64
N ALA A 132 9.32 16.75 1.08
CA ALA A 132 10.00 17.77 0.28
C ALA A 132 10.72 17.16 -0.94
N GLY A 133 11.47 16.07 -0.74
CA GLY A 133 12.17 15.38 -1.83
C GLY A 133 11.19 14.86 -2.90
N MET A 134 10.04 14.34 -2.48
CA MET A 134 8.98 13.90 -3.37
C MET A 134 8.36 15.07 -4.17
N LEU A 135 8.00 16.17 -3.50
CA LEU A 135 7.42 17.35 -4.17
C LEU A 135 8.40 17.92 -5.20
N TYR A 136 9.69 17.94 -4.90
CA TYR A 136 10.73 18.34 -5.83
C TYR A 136 10.79 17.44 -7.07
N ASN A 137 10.80 16.11 -6.87
CA ASN A 137 10.80 15.15 -7.97
C ASN A 137 9.55 15.29 -8.86
N PHE A 138 8.37 15.44 -8.27
CA PHE A 138 7.12 15.66 -9.00
C PHE A 138 7.14 16.91 -9.88
N HIS A 139 7.73 18.02 -9.39
CA HIS A 139 7.87 19.24 -10.18
C HIS A 139 8.80 19.07 -11.39
N ILE A 140 9.89 18.31 -11.23
CA ILE A 140 10.83 18.03 -12.31
C ILE A 140 10.16 17.21 -13.40
N ASP A 141 9.50 16.12 -13.04
CA ASP A 141 8.94 15.22 -14.04
C ASP A 141 7.75 15.84 -14.79
N LYS A 142 6.94 16.65 -14.11
CA LYS A 142 5.92 17.47 -14.79
C LYS A 142 6.56 18.38 -15.85
N LYS A 143 7.70 19.01 -15.54
CA LYS A 143 8.43 19.87 -16.47
C LYS A 143 8.99 19.07 -17.66
N ASN A 144 9.51 17.88 -17.41
CA ASN A 144 10.02 16.98 -18.45
C ASN A 144 8.90 16.51 -19.39
N LEU A 145 7.75 16.10 -18.86
CA LEU A 145 6.58 15.69 -19.65
C LEU A 145 6.07 16.82 -20.54
N ILE A 146 5.99 18.05 -20.02
CA ILE A 146 5.60 19.23 -20.80
C ILE A 146 6.61 19.50 -21.91
N SER A 147 7.92 19.46 -21.62
CA SER A 147 8.96 19.70 -22.64
C SER A 147 8.94 18.67 -23.77
N LEU A 148 8.68 17.40 -23.46
CA LEU A 148 8.54 16.33 -24.46
C LEU A 148 7.33 16.56 -25.37
N SER A 149 6.17 16.93 -24.80
CA SER A 149 4.96 17.23 -25.59
C SER A 149 5.15 18.42 -26.54
N ILE A 150 5.85 19.47 -26.10
CA ILE A 150 6.18 20.63 -26.93
C ILE A 150 7.14 20.23 -28.06
N SER A 151 8.18 19.44 -27.77
CA SER A 151 9.16 18.99 -28.78
C SER A 151 8.55 18.09 -29.86
N GLN A 152 7.52 17.31 -29.51
CA GLN A 152 6.78 16.47 -30.45
C GLN A 152 5.86 17.31 -31.34
N GLN A 153 5.27 18.39 -30.81
CA GLN A 153 4.44 19.32 -31.59
C GLN A 153 5.26 20.22 -32.53
N THR A 154 6.49 20.60 -32.16
CA THR A 154 7.35 21.45 -33.01
C THR A 154 8.08 20.69 -34.12
N ASN A 155 8.17 19.36 -34.02
CA ASN A 155 8.80 18.48 -35.02
C ASN A 155 7.78 17.82 -35.98
N GLN A 156 6.51 18.20 -35.91
CA GLN A 156 5.45 17.87 -36.87
C GLN A 156 5.09 19.12 -37.68
#